data_AF-A0A8X7SSE5-F1
#
_entry.id   AF-A0A8X7SSE5-F1
#
_cell.length_a   1.000
_cell.length_b   1.000
_cell.length_c   1.000
_cell.angle_alpha   90.00
_cell.angle_beta   90.00
_cell.angle_gamma   90.00
#
_symmetry.space_group_name_H-M   'P 1'
#
loop_
_entity.id
_entity.type
_entity.pdbx_description
1 polymer ?
#
loop_
_entity_poly.entity_id
_entity_poly.type
_entity_poly.pdbx_seq_one_letter_code
_entity_poly.pdbx_strand_id
1 'polypeptide(L)'
;MRKFDDGTIVSEAKLLLWLQTVIVPTGNSKKKERKDEADGTAPAKNASLAASTIETYVSGVLDLYKQQVSLGTNLHTNPRGGALTSYMDSLGREEATRKRDAMDDRQGGTIQDGYSHHIFSRINNHYLAMTT
;
A
#
# COMPACT_ATOMS: atom_id res chain seq x y z
N MET A 1 5.04 -40.40 -11.42
CA MET A 1 5.26 -39.22 -10.57
C MET A 1 5.52 -38.04 -11.50
N ARG A 2 4.56 -37.13 -11.68
CA ARG A 2 4.71 -35.95 -12.56
C ARG A 2 5.74 -35.01 -11.92
N LYS A 3 6.99 -35.08 -12.37
CA LYS A 3 8.02 -34.11 -12.01
C LYS A 3 7.82 -32.91 -12.94
N PHE A 4 7.26 -31.83 -12.41
CA PHE A 4 7.29 -30.54 -13.08
C PHE A 4 8.65 -29.89 -12.84
N ASP A 5 9.16 -29.14 -13.80
CA ASP A 5 10.38 -28.35 -13.65
C ASP A 5 10.22 -27.39 -12.46
N ASP A 6 11.33 -27.15 -11.75
CA ASP A 6 11.42 -26.27 -10.58
C ASP A 6 10.77 -24.89 -10.84
N GLY A 7 10.75 -24.42 -12.10
CA GLY A 7 10.07 -23.20 -12.52
C GLY A 7 8.55 -23.15 -12.30
N THR A 8 7.91 -24.27 -11.94
CA THR A 8 6.45 -24.35 -11.78
C THR A 8 6.00 -24.44 -10.33
N ILE A 9 6.86 -24.89 -9.40
CA ILE A 9 6.46 -25.21 -8.02
C ILE A 9 6.57 -23.99 -7.12
N VAL A 10 5.48 -23.66 -6.42
CA VAL A 10 5.43 -22.54 -5.48
C VAL A 10 6.17 -22.88 -4.19
N SER A 11 7.03 -21.97 -3.73
CA SER A 11 7.66 -22.01 -2.41
C SER A 11 7.70 -20.62 -1.79
N GLU A 12 7.91 -20.52 -0.48
CA GLU A 12 8.05 -19.24 0.22
C GLU A 12 9.16 -18.38 -0.39
N ALA A 13 10.32 -18.98 -0.67
CA ALA A 13 11.48 -18.28 -1.24
C ALA A 13 11.18 -17.68 -2.63
N LYS A 14 10.45 -18.42 -3.49
CA LYS A 14 10.07 -17.93 -4.83
C LYS A 14 9.03 -16.83 -4.74
N LEU A 15 8.05 -16.96 -3.85
CA LEU A 15 7.06 -15.91 -3.59
C LEU A 15 7.74 -14.63 -3.11
N LEU A 16 8.63 -14.73 -2.13
CA LEU A 16 9.42 -13.60 -1.63
C LEU A 16 10.26 -12.94 -2.73
N LEU A 17 11.00 -13.74 -3.50
CA LEU A 17 11.82 -13.23 -4.60
C LEU A 17 10.97 -12.49 -5.62
N TRP A 18 9.81 -13.04 -6.00
CA TRP A 18 8.89 -12.41 -6.93
C TRP A 18 8.30 -11.09 -6.40
N LEU A 19 7.94 -11.05 -5.11
CA LEU A 19 7.47 -9.82 -4.48
C LEU A 19 8.54 -8.72 -4.50
N GLN A 20 9.77 -9.07 -4.14
CA GLN A 20 10.89 -8.13 -4.03
C GLN A 20 11.41 -7.63 -5.38
N THR A 21 11.43 -8.49 -6.41
CA THR A 21 12.04 -8.18 -7.70
C THR A 21 11.06 -7.66 -8.74
N VAL A 22 9.79 -8.09 -8.66
CA VAL A 22 8.77 -7.77 -9.67
C VAL A 22 7.69 -6.89 -9.07
N ILE A 23 6.95 -7.38 -8.08
CA ILE A 23 5.70 -6.71 -7.65
C ILE A 23 5.97 -5.37 -6.97
N VAL A 24 6.83 -5.32 -5.95
CA VAL A 24 7.11 -4.09 -5.21
C VAL A 24 7.81 -3.02 -6.08
N PRO A 25 8.85 -3.34 -6.88
CA PRO A 25 9.48 -2.36 -7.77
C PRO A 25 8.57 -1.85 -8.90
N THR A 26 7.67 -2.69 -9.41
CA THR A 26 6.71 -2.27 -10.44
C THR A 26 5.82 -1.14 -9.94
N GLY A 27 5.44 -1.17 -8.65
CA GLY A 27 4.64 -0.11 -8.04
C GLY A 27 3.26 0.04 -8.70
N ASN A 28 2.57 1.13 -8.37
CA ASN A 28 1.28 1.50 -8.94
C ASN A 28 1.49 2.40 -10.17
N SER A 29 1.54 1.78 -11.35
CA SER A 29 1.68 2.48 -12.64
C SER A 29 0.56 3.51 -12.90
N LYS A 30 -0.69 3.19 -12.55
CA LYS A 30 -1.84 4.11 -12.75
C LYS A 30 -1.80 5.36 -11.87
N LYS A 31 -1.11 5.30 -10.73
CA LYS A 31 -0.90 6.48 -9.86
C LYS A 31 0.28 7.32 -10.33
N LYS A 32 1.24 6.73 -11.05
CA LYS A 32 2.32 7.45 -11.72
C LYS A 32 1.79 8.28 -12.89
N GLU A 33 1.01 7.69 -13.80
CA GLU A 33 0.43 8.38 -14.96
C GLU A 33 -0.33 9.66 -14.57
N ARG A 34 -1.23 9.56 -13.58
CA ARG A 34 -2.00 10.71 -13.08
C ARG A 34 -1.15 11.80 -12.44
N LYS A 35 0.05 11.47 -11.93
CA LYS A 35 0.95 12.44 -11.31
C LYS A 35 1.85 13.11 -12.34
N ASP A 36 2.34 12.34 -13.31
CA ASP A 36 3.14 12.83 -14.42
C ASP A 36 2.32 13.77 -15.34
N GLU A 37 1.03 13.49 -15.54
CA GLU A 37 0.10 14.38 -16.27
C GLU A 37 -0.15 15.72 -15.53
N ALA A 38 -0.13 15.72 -14.20
CA ALA A 38 -0.44 16.90 -13.40
C ALA A 38 0.77 17.81 -13.16
N ASP A 39 1.98 17.25 -13.07
CA ASP A 39 3.17 17.96 -12.56
C ASP A 39 4.24 18.23 -13.63
N GLY A 40 4.08 17.74 -14.87
CA GLY A 40 4.92 18.08 -16.03
C GLY A 40 6.44 17.83 -15.87
N THR A 41 6.86 17.18 -14.79
CA THR A 41 8.25 17.02 -14.38
C THR A 41 8.64 15.53 -14.42
N ALA A 42 9.95 15.27 -14.60
CA ALA A 42 10.61 13.97 -14.79
C ALA A 42 9.95 12.76 -14.08
N PRO A 43 9.98 11.55 -14.69
CA PRO A 43 9.14 10.42 -14.31
C PRO A 43 9.27 10.12 -12.83
N ALA A 44 8.18 10.31 -12.10
CA ALA A 44 8.15 10.00 -10.69
C ALA A 44 8.48 8.51 -10.49
N LYS A 45 9.34 8.21 -9.50
CA LYS A 45 9.50 6.86 -8.94
C LYS A 45 8.10 6.25 -8.76
N ASN A 46 7.89 5.03 -9.28
CA ASN A 46 6.56 4.38 -9.28
C ASN A 46 5.98 4.48 -7.86
N ALA A 47 4.74 4.97 -7.74
CA ALA A 47 4.11 5.08 -6.42
C ALA A 47 4.07 3.69 -5.78
N SER A 48 4.37 3.54 -4.49
CA SER A 48 4.35 2.18 -3.93
C SER A 48 2.96 1.58 -3.97
N LEU A 49 2.90 0.26 -4.15
CA LEU A 49 1.66 -0.49 -4.02
C LEU A 49 1.13 -0.39 -2.58
N ALA A 50 -0.20 -0.42 -2.45
CA ALA A 50 -0.84 -0.55 -1.16
C ALA A 50 -0.64 -1.98 -0.63
N ALA A 51 -0.49 -2.13 0.68
CA ALA A 51 -0.34 -3.43 1.33
C ALA A 51 -1.46 -4.42 0.93
N SER A 52 -2.71 -3.96 0.79
CA SER A 52 -3.85 -4.78 0.35
C SER A 52 -3.68 -5.35 -1.06
N THR A 53 -3.04 -4.61 -1.97
CA THR A 53 -2.75 -5.08 -3.32
C THR A 53 -1.70 -6.19 -3.30
N ILE A 54 -0.67 -6.04 -2.46
CA ILE A 54 0.37 -7.07 -2.29
C ILE A 54 -0.25 -8.34 -1.69
N GLU A 55 -1.13 -8.20 -0.70
CA GLU A 55 -1.86 -9.32 -0.09
C GLU A 55 -2.74 -10.08 -1.10
N THR A 56 -3.29 -9.37 -2.10
CA THR A 56 -4.05 -10.00 -3.19
C THR A 56 -3.15 -10.88 -4.07
N TYR A 57 -1.94 -10.42 -4.40
CA TYR A 57 -0.96 -11.22 -5.13
C TYR A 57 -0.51 -12.45 -4.32
N VAL A 58 -0.23 -12.27 -3.03
CA VAL A 58 0.09 -13.37 -2.11
C VAL A 58 -1.03 -14.41 -2.08
N SER A 59 -2.28 -13.96 -1.98
CA SER A 59 -3.46 -14.83 -1.97
C SER A 59 -3.59 -15.65 -3.25
N GLY A 60 -3.38 -15.02 -4.42
CA GLY A 60 -3.38 -15.73 -5.70
C GLY A 60 -2.30 -16.82 -5.80
N VAL A 61 -1.09 -16.55 -5.28
CA VAL A 61 -0.01 -17.54 -5.24
C VAL A 61 -0.31 -18.67 -4.23
N LEU A 62 -0.97 -18.36 -3.11
CA LEU A 62 -1.40 -19.37 -2.14
C LEU A 62 -2.48 -20.29 -2.72
N ASP A 63 -3.39 -19.77 -3.54
CA ASP A 63 -4.39 -20.60 -4.20
C ASP A 63 -3.74 -21.53 -5.24
N LEU A 64 -2.74 -21.05 -5.97
CA LEU A 64 -1.92 -21.89 -6.84
C LEU A 64 -1.20 -22.99 -6.02
N TYR A 65 -0.60 -22.64 -4.89
CA TYR A 65 0.04 -23.62 -3.99
C TYR A 65 -0.95 -24.70 -3.54
N LYS A 66 -2.16 -24.33 -3.11
CA LYS A 66 -3.19 -25.30 -2.69
C LYS A 66 -3.55 -26.26 -3.83
N GLN A 67 -3.66 -25.76 -5.07
CA GLN A 67 -3.89 -26.60 -6.25
C GLN A 67 -2.72 -27.56 -6.49
N GLN A 68 -1.48 -27.12 -6.32
CA GLN A 68 -0.31 -27.98 -6.52
C GLN A 68 -0.21 -29.08 -5.45
N VAL A 69 -0.54 -28.75 -4.20
CA VAL A 69 -0.59 -29.72 -3.10
C VAL A 69 -1.70 -30.74 -3.32
N SER A 70 -2.90 -30.30 -3.73
CA SER A 70 -4.02 -31.22 -4.00
C SER A 70 -3.74 -32.18 -5.15
N LEU A 71 -2.96 -31.73 -6.14
CA LEU A 71 -2.47 -32.57 -7.25
C LEU A 71 -1.28 -33.46 -6.87
N GLY A 72 -0.78 -33.37 -5.62
CA GLY A 72 0.39 -34.13 -5.15
C GLY A 72 1.70 -33.73 -5.83
N THR A 73 1.76 -32.52 -6.38
CA THR A 73 2.92 -32.02 -7.16
C THR A 73 3.85 -31.14 -6.32
N ASN A 74 3.34 -30.52 -5.26
CA ASN A 74 4.11 -29.67 -4.37
C ASN A 74 4.24 -30.31 -2.99
N LEU A 75 5.49 -30.54 -2.57
CA LEU A 75 5.88 -31.11 -1.28
C LEU A 75 6.46 -30.07 -0.32
N HIS A 76 6.51 -28.79 -0.73
CA HIS A 76 6.98 -27.72 0.12
C HIS A 76 5.97 -27.39 1.21
N THR A 77 6.48 -26.78 2.28
CA THR A 77 5.64 -26.17 3.31
C THR A 77 4.84 -25.00 2.74
N ASN A 78 3.78 -24.62 3.46
CA ASN A 78 2.95 -23.48 3.10
C ASN A 78 3.82 -22.24 2.80
N PRO A 79 3.68 -21.59 1.63
CA PRO A 79 4.47 -20.42 1.25
C PRO A 79 4.28 -19.21 2.17
N ARG A 80 3.20 -19.19 2.97
CA ARG A 80 2.97 -18.18 4.01
C ARG A 80 3.73 -18.55 5.29
N GLY A 81 5.06 -18.49 5.21
CA GLY A 81 5.95 -18.73 6.33
C GLY A 81 6.32 -17.45 7.09
N GLY A 82 7.28 -17.59 8.00
CA GLY A 82 7.74 -16.48 8.86
C GLY A 82 8.50 -15.41 8.09
N ALA A 83 9.21 -15.77 7.01
CA ALA A 83 9.97 -14.82 6.22
C ALA A 83 9.05 -13.92 5.38
N LEU A 84 8.01 -14.50 4.77
CA LEU A 84 6.97 -13.72 4.10
C LEU A 84 6.25 -12.78 5.06
N THR A 85 5.89 -13.27 6.24
CA THR A 85 5.21 -12.46 7.27
C THR A 85 6.07 -11.27 7.69
N SER A 86 7.35 -11.53 8.00
CA SER A 86 8.30 -10.48 8.40
C SER A 86 8.52 -9.43 7.31
N TYR A 87 8.53 -9.86 6.04
CA TYR A 87 8.65 -8.95 4.90
C TYR A 87 7.38 -8.11 4.69
N MET A 88 6.20 -8.68 4.93
CA MET A 88 4.95 -7.92 4.84
C MET A 88 4.84 -6.88 5.95
N ASP A 89 5.27 -7.23 7.16
CA ASP A 89 5.35 -6.28 8.28
C ASP A 89 6.35 -5.15 8.01
N SER A 90 7.50 -5.45 7.39
CA SER A 90 8.45 -4.39 7.02
C SER A 90 7.86 -3.42 6.01
N LEU A 91 7.14 -3.91 5.00
CA LEU A 91 6.47 -3.07 4.01
C LEU A 91 5.37 -2.20 4.65
N GLY A 92 4.60 -2.75 5.58
CA GLY A 92 3.61 -1.98 6.35
C GLY A 92 4.24 -0.87 7.19
N ARG A 93 5.37 -1.16 7.85
CA ARG A 93 6.13 -0.16 8.61
C ARG A 93 6.70 0.93 7.70
N GLU A 94 7.27 0.59 6.55
CA GLU A 94 7.78 1.56 5.58
C GLU A 94 6.68 2.48 5.05
N GLU A 95 5.49 1.94 4.76
CA GLU A 95 4.34 2.74 4.33
C GLU A 95 3.87 3.69 5.44
N ALA A 96 3.78 3.21 6.70
CA ALA A 96 3.41 4.03 7.84
C ALA A 96 4.41 5.17 8.09
N THR A 97 5.72 4.88 8.03
CA THR A 97 6.77 5.89 8.13
C THR A 97 6.65 6.91 7.01
N ARG A 98 6.42 6.47 5.76
CA ARG A 98 6.25 7.38 4.62
C ARG A 98 5.04 8.31 4.80
N LYS A 99 3.91 7.81 5.29
CA LYS A 99 2.71 8.63 5.57
C LYS A 99 2.98 9.67 6.65
N ARG A 100 3.70 9.30 7.71
CA ARG A 100 4.14 10.22 8.77
C ARG A 100 5.07 11.31 8.22
N ASP A 101 6.06 10.94 7.43
CA ASP A 101 7.02 11.87 6.84
C ASP A 101 6.36 12.82 5.82
N ALA A 102 5.37 12.32 5.08
CA ALA A 102 4.58 13.12 4.13
C ALA A 102 3.64 14.14 4.80
N MET A 103 3.60 14.20 6.15
CA MET A 103 2.71 15.07 6.93
C MET A 103 1.21 14.92 6.60
N ASP A 104 0.80 13.79 6.00
CA ASP A 104 -0.61 13.52 5.65
C ASP A 104 -1.49 13.50 6.92
N ASP A 105 -0.93 13.04 8.05
CA ASP A 105 -1.58 13.03 9.37
C ASP A 105 -1.69 14.42 10.03
N ARG A 106 -1.03 15.48 9.51
CA ARG A 106 -1.15 16.84 10.10
C ARG A 106 -2.30 17.66 9.53
N GLN A 107 -2.91 17.22 8.43
CA GLN A 107 -4.04 17.94 7.79
C GLN A 107 -5.40 17.37 8.22
N GLY A 108 -5.45 16.14 8.74
CA GLY A 108 -6.66 15.51 9.24
C GLY A 108 -7.00 15.91 10.69
N GLY A 109 -7.44 17.14 10.91
CA GLY A 109 -8.08 17.53 12.18
C GLY A 109 -7.27 18.45 13.10
N THR A 110 -6.40 19.32 12.57
CA THR A 110 -5.90 20.43 13.37
C THR A 110 -6.95 21.54 13.49
N ILE A 111 -7.13 22.04 14.71
CA ILE A 111 -7.86 23.27 15.08
C ILE A 111 -7.23 24.54 14.44
N GLN A 112 -6.37 24.37 13.42
CA GLN A 112 -5.72 25.45 12.69
C GLN A 112 -6.56 26.00 11.53
N ASP A 113 -7.68 25.37 11.16
CA ASP A 113 -8.70 26.03 10.32
C ASP A 113 -9.59 26.90 11.22
N GLY A 114 -9.09 28.11 11.46
CA GLY A 114 -9.32 28.87 12.68
C GLY A 114 -10.69 29.50 12.85
N TYR A 115 -10.90 30.05 14.06
CA TYR A 115 -11.66 31.29 14.19
C TYR A 115 -10.90 32.40 13.46
N SER A 116 -11.08 32.49 12.15
CA SER A 116 -10.59 33.61 11.35
C SER A 116 -11.23 34.93 11.84
N HIS A 117 -10.51 36.05 11.64
CA HIS A 117 -11.05 37.39 11.95
C HIS A 117 -12.44 37.62 11.32
N HIS A 118 -12.68 37.10 10.11
CA HIS A 118 -14.00 37.23 9.47
C HIS A 118 -15.11 36.44 10.22
N ILE A 119 -14.77 35.30 10.83
CA ILE A 119 -15.71 34.51 11.65
C ILE A 119 -16.05 35.29 12.91
N PHE A 120 -15.05 35.89 13.56
CA PHE A 120 -15.25 36.76 14.72
C PHE A 120 -16.12 37.98 14.38
N SER A 121 -15.85 38.68 13.27
CA SER A 121 -16.69 39.79 12.83
C SER A 121 -18.13 39.36 12.53
N ARG A 122 -18.33 38.17 11.95
CA ARG A 122 -19.67 37.63 11.67
C ARG A 122 -20.45 37.29 12.94
N ILE A 123 -19.79 36.65 13.91
CA ILE A 123 -20.39 36.35 15.22
C ILE A 123 -20.73 37.65 15.94
N ASN A 124 -19.81 38.62 15.95
CA ASN A 124 -20.01 39.87 16.65
C ASN A 124 -21.17 40.69 16.05
N ASN A 125 -21.27 40.76 14.72
CA ASN A 125 -22.39 41.41 14.05
C ASN A 125 -23.72 40.71 14.32
N HIS A 126 -23.75 39.38 14.37
CA HIS A 126 -25.00 38.64 14.63
C HIS A 126 -25.51 38.83 16.07
N TYR A 127 -24.63 38.84 17.07
CA TYR A 127 -25.05 38.92 18.48
C TYR A 127 -25.16 40.35 19.02
N LEU A 128 -24.40 41.31 18.50
CA LEU A 128 -24.45 42.71 18.97
C LEU A 128 -25.42 43.60 18.18
N ALA A 129 -25.79 43.24 16.94
CA ALA A 129 -26.79 44.00 16.18
C ALA A 129 -28.24 43.60 16.51
N MET A 130 -28.44 42.54 17.30
CA MET A 130 -29.76 42.02 17.69
C MET A 130 -30.28 42.61 19.01
N THR A 131 -29.50 43.49 19.65
CA THR A 131 -29.77 44.13 20.95
C THR A 131 -29.86 45.65 20.88
N THR A 132 -30.19 46.22 19.72
CA THR A 132 -30.65 47.62 19.60
C THR A 132 -32.04 47.66 19.02
#